data_AF-Q0FT98-F1
#
_entry.id   AF-Q0FT98-F1
#
_cell.length_a   1.000
_cell.length_b   1.000
_cell.length_c   1.000
_cell.angle_alpha   90.00
_cell.angle_beta   90.00
_cell.angle_gamma   90.00
#
_symmetry.space_group_name_H-M   'P 1'
#
loop_
_entity.id
_entity.type
_entity.pdbx_description
1 polymer ?
#
loop_
_entity_poly.entity_id
_entity_poly.type
_entity_poly.pdbx_seq_one_letter_code
_entity_poly.pdbx_strand_id
1 'polypeptide(L)'
;MAARAGVAVSTLHFYESEGLIESWRTPANHRRYDRRELRRVAVIRVAQSLGIPLAEIRAMLARLPKGRAPNKAEWQAVSEDWSRELDARIARLEALRDDLDGCIGCGCLSMETCPLYNPDDRKGREGPGPRTWIARERRLRKAT
;
A
#
# COMPACT_ATOMS: atom_id res chain seq x y z
N MET A 1 4.82 24.68 7.95
CA MET A 1 4.39 23.43 7.26
C MET A 1 4.21 22.27 8.25
N ALA A 2 5.26 21.86 8.97
CA ALA A 2 5.25 20.72 9.90
C ALA A 2 4.02 20.70 10.85
N ALA A 3 3.77 21.80 11.58
CA ALA A 3 2.61 21.92 12.46
C ALA A 3 1.27 21.69 11.74
N ARG A 4 1.07 22.30 10.56
CA ARG A 4 -0.17 22.14 9.78
C ARG A 4 -0.35 20.72 9.23
N ALA A 5 0.76 20.08 8.85
CA ALA A 5 0.79 18.71 8.37
C ALA A 5 0.75 17.69 9.52
N GLY A 6 0.90 18.13 10.78
CA GLY A 6 0.93 17.29 11.98
C GLY A 6 2.11 16.32 12.03
N VAL A 7 3.26 16.68 11.47
CA VAL A 7 4.48 15.85 11.44
C VAL A 7 5.66 16.57 12.06
N ALA A 8 6.65 15.81 12.51
CA ALA A 8 7.94 16.37 12.90
C ALA A 8 8.65 17.02 11.71
N VAL A 9 9.53 17.99 11.99
CA VAL A 9 10.37 18.61 10.95
C VAL A 9 11.30 17.57 10.31
N SER A 10 11.83 16.63 11.10
CA SER A 10 12.64 15.51 10.61
C SER A 10 11.88 14.65 9.60
N THR A 11 10.57 14.47 9.78
CA THR A 11 9.72 13.76 8.81
C THR A 11 9.64 14.49 7.47
N LEU A 12 9.58 15.83 7.47
CA LEU A 12 9.63 16.60 6.22
C LEU A 12 10.99 16.46 5.53
N HIS A 13 12.08 16.51 6.29
CA HIS A 13 13.42 16.28 5.73
C HIS A 13 13.56 14.88 5.16
N PHE A 14 13.01 13.87 5.83
CA PHE A 14 12.98 12.50 5.36
C PHE A 14 12.16 12.38 4.06
N TYR A 15 10.94 12.91 4.01
CA TYR A 15 10.16 12.87 2.77
C TYR A 15 10.86 13.62 1.61
N GLU A 16 11.58 14.70 1.91
CA GLU A 16 12.40 15.39 0.93
C GLU A 16 13.60 14.55 0.45
N SER A 17 14.32 13.86 1.35
CA SER A 17 15.42 12.95 0.97
C SER A 17 14.92 11.77 0.14
N GLU A 18 13.71 11.31 0.43
CA GLU A 18 13.01 10.30 -0.35
C GLU A 18 12.39 10.86 -1.65
N GLY A 19 12.58 12.14 -1.97
CA GLY A 19 12.10 12.76 -3.21
C GLY A 19 10.58 12.82 -3.34
N LEU A 20 9.85 12.74 -2.23
CA LEU A 20 8.39 12.74 -2.17
C LEU A 20 7.81 14.16 -2.13
N ILE A 21 8.58 15.10 -1.59
CA ILE A 21 8.26 16.53 -1.53
C ILE A 21 9.48 17.36 -1.89
N GLU A 22 9.26 18.61 -2.26
CA GLU A 22 10.33 19.54 -2.65
C GLU A 22 10.35 20.77 -1.76
N SER A 23 11.55 21.21 -1.39
CA SER A 23 11.77 22.50 -0.73
C SER A 23 12.56 23.43 -1.64
N TRP A 24 12.49 24.73 -1.34
CA TRP A 24 13.44 25.72 -1.82
C TRP A 24 14.19 26.31 -0.62
N ARG A 25 15.34 26.94 -0.87
CA ARG A 25 16.16 27.53 0.20
C ARG A 25 16.12 29.04 0.16
N THR A 26 15.95 29.66 1.32
CA THR A 26 16.12 31.12 1.49
C THR A 26 17.60 31.51 1.32
N PRO A 27 17.94 32.80 1.15
CA PRO A 27 19.32 33.27 1.20
C PRO A 27 20.09 32.86 2.47
N ALA A 28 19.40 32.80 3.63
CA ALA A 28 19.95 32.29 4.88
C ALA A 28 20.01 30.75 4.98
N ASN A 29 19.87 30.03 3.86
CA ASN A 29 19.93 28.57 3.73
C ASN A 29 18.83 27.77 4.49
N HIS A 30 17.75 28.41 4.94
CA HIS A 30 16.60 27.73 5.52
C HIS A 30 15.71 27.08 4.46
N ARG A 31 15.25 25.84 4.71
CA ARG A 31 14.26 25.16 3.88
C ARG A 31 12.90 25.80 4.00
N ARG A 32 12.24 25.98 2.87
CA ARG A 32 10.85 26.44 2.74
C ARG A 32 10.11 25.50 1.82
N TYR A 33 8.90 25.16 2.21
CA TYR A 33 8.05 24.26 1.44
C TYR A 33 6.85 25.04 0.92
N ASP A 34 6.49 24.79 -0.33
CA ASP A 34 5.30 25.36 -0.94
C ASP A 34 4.03 24.78 -0.32
N ARG A 35 2.94 25.54 -0.32
CA ARG A 35 1.64 25.09 0.19
C ARG A 35 1.14 23.84 -0.53
N ARG A 36 1.49 23.63 -1.80
CA ARG A 36 1.15 22.43 -2.58
C ARG A 36 1.69 21.14 -1.96
N GLU A 37 2.85 21.22 -1.29
CA GLU A 37 3.48 20.06 -0.67
C GLU A 37 2.66 19.54 0.52
N LEU A 38 1.78 20.36 1.12
CA LEU A 38 0.88 19.91 2.19
C LEU A 38 -0.04 18.78 1.72
N ARG A 39 -0.51 18.82 0.47
CA ARG A 39 -1.38 17.76 -0.07
C ARG A 39 -0.61 16.45 -0.21
N ARG A 40 0.62 16.52 -0.71
CA ARG A 40 1.51 15.35 -0.80
C ARG A 40 1.77 14.75 0.58
N VAL A 41 2.17 15.57 1.56
CA VAL A 41 2.39 15.11 2.93
C VAL A 41 1.13 14.47 3.53
N ALA A 42 -0.05 15.08 3.35
CA ALA A 42 -1.30 14.52 3.86
C ALA A 42 -1.57 13.11 3.31
N VAL A 43 -1.39 12.92 2.00
CA VAL A 43 -1.56 11.60 1.36
C VAL A 43 -0.55 10.59 1.88
N ILE A 44 0.73 10.96 1.95
CA ILE A 44 1.79 10.07 2.45
C ILE A 44 1.46 9.61 3.88
N ARG A 45 1.01 10.51 4.75
CA ARG A 45 0.66 10.18 6.14
C ARG A 45 -0.49 9.20 6.24
N VAL A 46 -1.59 9.48 5.54
CA VAL A 46 -2.79 8.62 5.58
C VAL A 46 -2.45 7.24 5.04
N ALA A 47 -1.69 7.17 3.95
CA ALA A 47 -1.23 5.91 3.36
C ALA A 47 -0.36 5.11 4.33
N GLN A 48 0.63 5.76 4.96
CA GLN A 48 1.49 5.10 5.94
C GLN A 48 0.72 4.62 7.17
N SER A 49 -0.28 5.38 7.66
CA SER A 49 -1.12 4.93 8.78
C SER A 49 -1.96 3.69 8.45
N LEU A 50 -2.19 3.42 7.17
CA LEU A 50 -2.89 2.23 6.68
C LEU A 50 -1.93 1.08 6.29
N GLY A 51 -0.63 1.20 6.62
CA GLY A 51 0.35 0.15 6.34
C GLY A 51 0.76 0.06 4.86
N ILE A 52 0.60 1.14 4.09
CA ILE A 52 1.12 1.22 2.73
C ILE A 52 2.61 1.58 2.80
N PRO A 53 3.51 0.77 2.20
CA PRO A 53 4.94 1.03 2.26
C PRO A 53 5.30 2.28 1.46
N LEU A 54 6.34 2.98 1.93
CA LEU A 54 6.76 4.24 1.32
C LEU A 54 7.19 4.10 -0.15
N ALA A 55 7.68 2.92 -0.54
CA ALA A 55 8.05 2.61 -1.92
C ALA A 55 6.83 2.66 -2.87
N GLU A 56 5.69 2.10 -2.46
CA GLU A 56 4.44 2.16 -3.25
C GLU A 56 3.93 3.60 -3.35
N ILE A 57 3.95 4.34 -2.23
CA ILE A 57 3.56 5.76 -2.19
C ILE A 57 4.44 6.58 -3.15
N ARG A 58 5.75 6.31 -3.16
CA ARG A 58 6.68 6.97 -4.07
C ARG A 58 6.37 6.67 -5.53
N ALA A 59 6.16 5.40 -5.87
CA ALA A 59 5.85 4.99 -7.24
C ALA A 59 4.59 5.69 -7.76
N MET A 60 3.58 5.81 -6.91
CA MET A 60 2.36 6.56 -7.22
C MET A 60 2.65 8.06 -7.40
N LEU A 61 3.30 8.72 -6.43
CA LEU A 61 3.54 10.17 -6.48
C LEU A 61 4.53 10.59 -7.58
N ALA A 62 5.39 9.69 -8.04
CA ALA A 62 6.34 9.95 -9.12
C ALA A 62 5.65 10.27 -10.46
N ARG A 63 4.38 9.86 -10.63
CA ARG A 63 3.57 10.14 -11.82
C ARG A 63 2.99 11.56 -11.85
N LEU A 64 3.04 12.26 -10.72
CA LEU A 64 2.60 13.64 -10.62
C LEU A 64 3.75 14.60 -10.95
N PRO A 65 3.46 15.77 -11.55
CA PRO A 65 4.48 16.75 -11.87
C PRO A 65 5.24 17.21 -10.63
N LYS A 66 6.55 17.42 -10.82
CA LYS A 66 7.45 18.09 -9.88
C LYS A 66 7.53 19.59 -10.19
N GLY A 67 7.88 20.42 -9.21
CA GLY A 67 8.02 21.87 -9.37
C GLY A 67 6.71 22.66 -9.50
N ARG A 68 5.56 22.03 -9.76
CA ARG A 68 4.24 22.67 -9.77
C ARG A 68 3.16 21.83 -9.10
N ALA A 69 2.04 22.47 -8.77
CA ALA A 69 0.86 21.74 -8.32
C ALA A 69 0.28 20.89 -9.47
N PRO A 70 -0.12 19.64 -9.21
CA PRO A 70 -0.87 18.84 -10.16
C PRO A 70 -2.25 19.46 -10.39
N ASN A 71 -2.74 19.39 -11.63
CA ASN A 71 -4.12 19.74 -11.93
C ASN A 71 -5.08 18.60 -11.52
N LYS A 72 -6.39 18.85 -11.66
CA LYS A 72 -7.43 17.88 -11.26
C LYS A 72 -7.30 16.56 -12.05
N ALA A 73 -7.09 16.62 -13.36
CA ALA A 73 -7.02 15.43 -14.21
C ALA A 73 -5.78 14.57 -13.91
N GLU A 74 -4.62 15.20 -13.71
CA GLU A 74 -3.38 14.51 -13.29
C GLU A 74 -3.57 13.80 -11.95
N TRP A 75 -4.23 14.48 -11.01
CA TRP A 75 -4.53 13.88 -9.71
C TRP A 75 -5.53 12.72 -9.83
N GLN A 76 -6.58 12.89 -10.64
CA GLN A 76 -7.60 11.87 -10.86
C GLN A 76 -7.00 10.61 -11.47
N ALA A 77 -6.19 10.73 -12.52
CA ALA A 77 -5.54 9.58 -13.16
C ALA A 77 -4.70 8.75 -12.17
N VAL A 78 -3.90 9.43 -11.33
CA VAL A 78 -3.10 8.74 -10.30
C VAL A 78 -3.98 8.14 -9.19
N SER A 79 -5.06 8.83 -8.81
CA SER A 79 -5.98 8.37 -7.75
C SER A 79 -6.79 7.16 -8.20
N GLU A 80 -7.24 7.11 -9.46
CA GLU A 80 -8.00 5.99 -10.03
C GLU A 80 -7.15 4.72 -10.09
N ASP A 81 -5.91 4.84 -10.58
CA ASP A 81 -4.98 3.70 -10.62
C ASP A 81 -4.69 3.17 -9.23
N TRP A 82 -4.50 4.07 -8.26
CA TRP A 82 -4.24 3.65 -6.89
C TRP A 82 -5.48 3.10 -6.18
N SER A 83 -6.67 3.65 -6.46
CA SER A 83 -7.93 3.10 -5.97
C SER A 83 -8.08 1.64 -6.39
N ARG A 84 -7.78 1.31 -7.65
CA ARG A 84 -7.85 -0.09 -8.12
C ARG A 84 -6.89 -1.02 -7.38
N GLU A 85 -5.66 -0.57 -7.11
CA GLU A 85 -4.71 -1.37 -6.30
C GLU A 85 -5.19 -1.53 -4.86
N LEU A 86 -5.76 -0.48 -4.27
CA LEU A 86 -6.35 -0.53 -2.93
C LEU A 86 -7.53 -1.50 -2.88
N ASP A 87 -8.43 -1.45 -3.87
CA ASP A 87 -9.56 -2.37 -3.98
C ASP A 87 -9.07 -3.82 -4.14
N ALA A 88 -8.04 -4.06 -4.96
CA ALA A 88 -7.40 -5.37 -5.10
C ALA A 88 -6.80 -5.87 -3.78
N ARG A 89 -6.22 -4.97 -2.98
CA ARG A 89 -5.66 -5.28 -1.67
C ARG A 89 -6.77 -5.53 -0.64
N ILE A 90 -7.83 -4.75 -0.65
CA ILE A 90 -9.01 -4.94 0.20
C ILE A 90 -9.64 -6.31 -0.09
N ALA A 91 -9.90 -6.65 -1.36
CA ALA A 91 -10.46 -7.94 -1.74
C ALA A 91 -9.60 -9.13 -1.26
N ARG A 92 -8.27 -8.99 -1.31
CA ARG A 92 -7.35 -10.00 -0.74
C ARG A 92 -7.44 -10.05 0.78
N LEU A 93 -7.49 -8.92 1.48
CA LEU A 93 -7.61 -8.88 2.93
C LEU A 93 -8.95 -9.43 3.42
N GLU A 94 -10.05 -9.14 2.72
CA GLU A 94 -11.38 -9.68 3.00
C GLU A 94 -11.42 -11.18 2.75
N ALA A 95 -10.89 -11.66 1.61
CA ALA A 95 -10.79 -13.09 1.34
C ALA A 95 -9.96 -13.82 2.41
N LEU A 96 -8.87 -13.21 2.87
CA LEU A 96 -8.06 -13.77 3.95
C LEU A 96 -8.84 -13.79 5.27
N ARG A 97 -9.49 -12.67 5.64
CA ARG A 97 -10.33 -12.57 6.84
C ARG A 97 -11.40 -13.65 6.86
N ASP A 98 -12.11 -13.84 5.75
CA ASP A 98 -13.19 -14.82 5.64
C ASP A 98 -12.64 -16.26 5.71
N ASP A 99 -11.38 -16.48 5.31
CA ASP A 99 -10.70 -17.77 5.38
C ASP A 99 -10.01 -18.02 6.72
N LEU A 100 -9.83 -17.01 7.59
CA LEU A 100 -9.20 -17.17 8.91
C LEU A 100 -9.98 -18.14 9.81
N ASP A 101 -11.31 -18.10 9.72
CA ASP A 101 -12.20 -19.02 10.46
C ASP A 101 -12.32 -20.40 9.78
N GLY A 102 -11.74 -20.53 8.58
CA GLY A 102 -11.77 -21.74 7.76
C GLY A 102 -10.39 -22.32 7.49
N CYS A 103 -10.30 -23.14 6.44
CA CYS A 103 -9.03 -23.68 5.98
C CYS A 103 -8.38 -22.70 4.99
N ILE A 104 -7.46 -21.86 5.46
CA ILE A 104 -6.54 -21.04 4.63
C ILE A 104 -5.72 -21.92 3.66
N GLY A 105 -5.77 -23.25 3.85
CA GLY A 105 -5.43 -24.20 2.81
C GLY A 105 -4.05 -24.81 2.95
N CYS A 106 -3.60 -25.02 4.19
CA CYS A 106 -2.28 -25.56 4.54
C CYS A 106 -2.10 -27.03 4.15
N GLY A 107 -2.93 -27.92 4.67
CA GLY A 107 -2.32 -29.16 5.14
C GLY A 107 -1.53 -28.90 6.42
N CYS A 108 -2.26 -28.79 7.54
CA CYS A 108 -1.85 -29.09 8.93
C CYS A 108 -1.84 -28.02 10.05
N LEU A 109 -2.64 -26.92 10.00
CA LEU A 109 -2.78 -26.02 11.18
C LEU A 109 -4.17 -25.97 11.83
N SER A 110 -5.00 -26.97 11.58
CA SER A 110 -6.08 -27.34 12.51
C SER A 110 -5.95 -28.83 12.80
N MET A 111 -5.49 -29.18 14.00
CA MET A 111 -5.27 -30.59 14.38
C MET A 111 -6.59 -31.39 14.41
N GLU A 112 -7.73 -30.71 14.60
CA GLU A 112 -9.05 -31.34 14.67
C GLU A 112 -9.81 -31.31 13.33
N THR A 113 -9.64 -30.25 12.53
CA THR A 113 -10.44 -30.03 11.31
C THR A 113 -9.68 -30.36 10.02
N CYS A 114 -8.35 -30.36 10.02
CA CYS A 114 -7.56 -30.52 8.79
C CYS A 114 -7.65 -31.91 8.13
N PRO A 115 -7.72 -33.04 8.85
CA PRO A 115 -7.88 -34.36 8.21
C PRO A 115 -9.17 -34.48 7.39
N LEU A 116 -10.22 -33.73 7.73
CA LEU A 116 -11.49 -33.70 6.99
C LEU A 116 -11.36 -33.01 5.61
N TYR A 117 -10.57 -31.92 5.53
CA TYR A 117 -10.50 -31.08 4.34
C TYR A 117 -9.28 -31.32 3.43
N ASN A 118 -8.21 -31.94 3.95
CA ASN A 118 -7.01 -32.31 3.19
C ASN A 118 -6.41 -33.62 3.74
N PRO A 119 -7.10 -34.77 3.56
CA PRO A 119 -6.58 -36.07 4.00
C PRO A 119 -5.26 -36.37 3.31
N ASP A 120 -4.32 -36.96 4.06
CA ASP A 120 -2.98 -37.36 3.59
C ASP A 120 -2.17 -36.24 2.91
N ASP A 121 -2.48 -34.99 3.23
CA ASP A 121 -1.90 -33.81 2.58
C ASP A 121 -1.89 -33.89 1.04
N ARG A 122 -3.01 -34.30 0.44
CA ARG A 122 -3.13 -34.37 -1.03
C ARG A 122 -2.77 -33.07 -1.73
N LYS A 123 -3.11 -31.91 -1.13
CA LYS A 123 -2.78 -30.59 -1.68
C LYS A 123 -1.28 -30.33 -1.69
N GLY A 124 -0.49 -30.85 -0.76
CA GLY A 124 0.98 -30.76 -0.78
C GLY A 124 1.62 -31.31 -2.06
N ARG A 125 0.94 -32.24 -2.77
CA ARG A 125 1.38 -32.75 -4.08
C ARG A 125 1.39 -31.69 -5.18
N GLU A 126 0.64 -30.59 -5.01
CA GLU A 126 0.62 -29.46 -5.95
C GLU A 126 1.76 -28.45 -5.71
N GLY A 127 2.58 -28.67 -4.67
CA GLY A 127 3.74 -27.86 -4.31
C GLY A 127 3.68 -27.35 -2.86
N PRO A 128 4.66 -26.53 -2.45
CA PRO A 128 4.72 -26.00 -1.10
C PRO A 128 3.67 -24.90 -0.85
N GLY A 129 3.38 -24.67 0.44
CA GLY A 129 2.57 -23.56 0.95
C GLY A 129 1.06 -23.78 0.92
N PRO A 130 0.26 -22.74 1.27
CA PRO A 130 -1.19 -22.85 1.40
C PRO A 130 -1.85 -22.89 0.02
N ARG A 131 -1.96 -24.09 -0.56
CA ARG A 131 -2.35 -24.29 -1.97
C ARG A 131 -3.72 -23.72 -2.31
N THR A 132 -4.67 -23.82 -1.38
CA THR A 132 -6.02 -23.28 -1.57
C THR A 132 -5.97 -21.76 -1.68
N TRP A 133 -5.26 -21.10 -0.77
CA TRP A 133 -5.04 -19.66 -0.79
C TRP A 133 -4.31 -19.21 -2.07
N ILE A 134 -3.19 -19.85 -2.42
CA ILE A 134 -2.41 -19.48 -3.61
C ILE A 134 -3.26 -19.58 -4.89
N ALA A 135 -4.08 -20.62 -5.01
CA ALA A 135 -4.99 -20.77 -6.14
C ALA A 135 -6.07 -19.68 -6.16
N ARG A 136 -6.62 -19.31 -5.00
CA ARG A 136 -7.63 -18.25 -4.86
C ARG A 136 -7.03 -16.87 -5.15
N GLU A 137 -5.89 -16.55 -4.57
CA GLU A 137 -5.19 -15.28 -4.78
C GLU A 137 -4.91 -15.05 -6.27
N ARG A 138 -4.48 -16.09 -6.99
CA ARG A 138 -4.31 -16.02 -8.45
C ARG A 138 -5.60 -15.69 -9.21
N ARG A 139 -6.76 -16.14 -8.74
CA ARG A 139 -8.06 -15.79 -9.33
C ARG A 139 -8.43 -14.34 -9.03
N LEU A 140 -8.23 -13.89 -7.79
CA LEU A 140 -8.48 -12.50 -7.39
C LEU A 140 -7.63 -11.52 -8.22
N ARG A 141 -6.35 -11.83 -8.43
CA ARG A 141 -5.45 -11.03 -9.29
C ARG A 141 -5.84 -10.99 -10.78
N LYS A 142 -6.61 -11.97 -11.27
CA LYS A 142 -7.09 -12.01 -12.67
C LYS A 142 -8.43 -11.31 -12.87
N ALA A 143 -9.18 -11.09 -11.78
CA ALA A 143 -10.48 -10.44 -11.80
C ALA A 143 -10.40 -8.91 -11.64
N THR A 144 -9.21 -8.39 -11.34
CA THR A 144 -8.89 -6.97 -11.23
C THR A 144 -8.05 -6.52 -12.41
#